data_AF-A0A954W1F1-F1
#
_entry.id   AF-A0A954W1F1-F1
#
_cell.length_a   1.000
_cell.length_b   1.000
_cell.length_c   1.000
_cell.angle_alpha   90.00
_cell.angle_beta   90.00
_cell.angle_gamma   90.00
#
_symmetry.space_group_name_H-M   'P 1'
#
loop_
_entity.id
_entity.type
_entity.pdbx_description
1 polymer ?
#
loop_
_entity_poly.entity_id
_entity_poly.type
_entity_poly.pdbx_seq_one_letter_code
_entity_poly.pdbx_strand_id
1 'polypeptide(L)'
;MSGNSIVTLVAICGVLVMPIASVAGWYFGRTASDNAYWATRRLIEILLGILVLQFVLGMLLTSPASMPPVHRWLGHLWVIAVWCVMSGCLGVALSPPFRRHGVIRMLQAATMLLLQLLSSLAAMSGYLGQGNGVLGTYGVFDQASSNRFLVLHQILFPTLCGLLLLFFRWSLRHSSESDPVLTNEFHPADLEFQPFDESNPYHPPSTE
;
A
#
# COMPACT_ATOMS: atom_id res chain seq x y z
N MET A 1 3.78 -19.90 -22.12
CA MET A 1 4.79 -19.87 -21.03
C MET A 1 4.62 -21.14 -20.21
N SER A 2 5.70 -21.89 -19.97
CA SER A 2 5.66 -23.07 -19.09
C SER A 2 5.37 -22.64 -17.64
N GLY A 3 4.64 -23.45 -16.87
CA GLY A 3 4.31 -23.14 -15.46
C GLY A 3 5.52 -22.79 -14.59
N ASN A 4 6.68 -23.36 -14.89
CA ASN A 4 7.95 -23.04 -14.21
C ASN A 4 8.36 -21.57 -14.36
N SER A 5 8.10 -20.94 -15.52
CA SER A 5 8.48 -19.55 -15.77
C SER A 5 7.69 -18.57 -14.89
N ILE A 6 6.43 -18.89 -14.56
CA ILE A 6 5.57 -18.05 -13.73
C ILE A 6 5.98 -18.17 -12.26
N VAL A 7 6.25 -19.39 -11.78
CA VAL A 7 6.71 -19.62 -10.40
C VAL A 7 8.06 -18.93 -10.16
N THR A 8 9.00 -19.04 -11.10
CA THR A 8 10.29 -18.36 -11.01
C THR A 8 10.13 -16.83 -11.02
N LEU A 9 9.24 -16.30 -11.86
CA LEU A 9 8.96 -14.85 -11.89
C LEU A 9 8.37 -14.36 -10.56
N VAL A 10 7.40 -15.09 -9.99
CA VAL A 10 6.80 -14.76 -8.69
C VAL A 10 7.83 -14.86 -7.57
N ALA A 11 8.70 -15.86 -7.59
CA ALA A 11 9.78 -16.00 -6.61
C ALA A 11 10.80 -14.86 -6.72
N ILE A 12 11.21 -14.47 -7.94
CA ILE A 12 12.11 -13.34 -8.17
C ILE A 12 11.47 -12.03 -7.69
N CYS A 13 10.20 -11.79 -8.03
CA CYS A 13 9.47 -10.61 -7.57
C CYS A 13 9.31 -10.59 -6.04
N GLY A 14 9.01 -11.73 -5.42
CA GLY A 14 8.83 -11.82 -3.97
C GLY A 14 10.14 -11.66 -3.19
N VAL A 15 11.21 -12.31 -3.65
CA VAL A 15 12.49 -12.37 -2.92
C VAL A 15 13.38 -11.16 -3.21
N LEU A 16 13.33 -10.58 -4.41
CA LEU A 16 14.19 -9.45 -4.77
C LEU A 16 13.45 -8.13 -4.77
N VAL A 17 12.28 -8.05 -5.41
CA VAL A 17 11.59 -6.76 -5.59
C VAL A 17 11.02 -6.26 -4.27
N MET A 18 10.44 -7.12 -3.43
CA MET A 18 9.86 -6.66 -2.15
C MET A 18 10.92 -6.10 -1.20
N PRO A 19 12.05 -6.77 -0.91
CA PRO A 19 13.07 -6.19 -0.03
C PRO A 19 13.68 -4.91 -0.60
N ILE A 20 13.95 -4.86 -1.91
CA ILE A 20 14.48 -3.66 -2.57
C ILE A 20 13.50 -2.50 -2.44
N ALA A 21 12.21 -2.72 -2.72
CA ALA A 21 11.18 -1.70 -2.60
C ALA A 21 10.99 -1.23 -1.15
N SER A 22 11.08 -2.12 -0.17
CA SER A 22 11.04 -1.76 1.25
C SER A 22 12.25 -0.96 1.71
N VAL A 23 13.46 -1.33 1.27
CA VAL A 23 14.67 -0.56 1.57
C VAL A 23 14.63 0.80 0.87
N ALA A 24 14.21 0.85 -0.39
CA ALA A 24 14.05 2.09 -1.14
C ALA A 24 13.01 3.01 -0.49
N GLY A 25 11.85 2.47 -0.09
CA GLY A 25 10.82 3.22 0.63
C GLY A 25 11.32 3.74 1.99
N TRP A 26 12.08 2.93 2.73
CA TRP A 26 12.69 3.35 3.99
C TRP A 26 13.73 4.45 3.81
N TYR A 27 14.61 4.32 2.82
CA TYR A 27 15.62 5.32 2.48
C TYR A 27 14.96 6.63 2.05
N PHE A 28 13.99 6.56 1.14
CA PHE A 28 13.27 7.72 0.64
C PHE A 28 12.48 8.41 1.76
N GLY A 29 11.82 7.66 2.63
CA GLY A 29 11.15 8.17 3.82
C GLY A 29 12.10 8.87 4.81
N ARG A 30 13.36 8.46 4.86
CA ARG A 30 14.40 9.08 5.70
C ARG A 30 14.99 10.35 5.09
N THR A 31 15.25 10.37 3.78
CA THR A 31 15.97 11.48 3.13
C THR A 31 15.05 12.57 2.59
N ALA A 32 13.80 12.24 2.26
CA ALA A 32 12.84 13.16 1.65
C ALA A 32 11.42 12.83 2.15
N SER A 33 11.19 12.98 3.46
CA SER A 33 9.95 12.58 4.15
C SER A 33 8.69 13.16 3.51
N ASP A 34 8.72 14.42 3.07
CA ASP A 34 7.58 15.07 2.40
C ASP A 34 7.24 14.41 1.07
N ASN A 35 8.26 14.24 0.22
CA ASN A 35 8.09 13.57 -1.06
C ASN A 35 7.64 12.12 -0.87
N ALA A 36 8.16 11.44 0.16
CA ALA A 36 7.75 10.08 0.52
C ALA A 36 6.28 10.03 0.96
N TYR A 37 5.82 10.98 1.78
CA TYR A 37 4.42 11.10 2.18
C TYR A 37 3.51 11.31 0.95
N TRP A 38 3.83 12.29 0.11
CA TRP A 38 3.03 12.60 -1.07
C TRP A 38 3.01 11.44 -2.07
N ALA A 39 4.16 10.82 -2.33
CA ALA A 39 4.26 9.65 -3.19
C ALA A 39 3.42 8.49 -2.64
N THR A 40 3.57 8.16 -1.35
CA THR A 40 2.79 7.11 -0.68
C THR A 40 1.30 7.39 -0.79
N ARG A 41 0.86 8.61 -0.49
CA ARG A 41 -0.55 9.01 -0.61
C ARG A 41 -1.07 8.84 -2.03
N ARG A 42 -0.32 9.25 -3.05
CA ARG A 42 -0.71 9.09 -4.46
C ARG A 42 -0.80 7.64 -4.88
N LEU A 43 0.14 6.80 -4.45
CA LEU A 43 0.10 5.36 -4.72
C LEU A 43 -1.14 4.70 -4.10
N ILE A 44 -1.50 5.08 -2.87
CA ILE A 44 -2.74 4.61 -2.22
C ILE A 44 -4.00 5.09 -2.95
N GLU A 45 -4.01 6.34 -3.43
CA GLU A 45 -5.12 6.86 -4.25
C GLU A 45 -5.25 6.11 -5.59
N ILE A 46 -4.13 5.75 -6.23
CA ILE A 46 -4.11 4.93 -7.45
C ILE A 46 -4.65 3.53 -7.17
N LEU A 47 -4.19 2.87 -6.09
CA LEU A 47 -4.73 1.57 -5.69
C LEU A 47 -6.24 1.64 -5.48
N LEU A 48 -6.72 2.65 -4.75
CA LEU A 48 -8.16 2.81 -4.53
C LEU A 48 -8.92 2.95 -5.85
N GLY A 49 -8.37 3.70 -6.82
CA GLY A 49 -8.93 3.81 -8.17
C GLY A 49 -9.01 2.47 -8.91
N ILE A 50 -7.93 1.68 -8.87
CA ILE A 50 -7.89 0.33 -9.47
C ILE A 50 -8.91 -0.59 -8.79
N LEU A 51 -9.02 -0.53 -7.45
CA LEU A 51 -9.97 -1.33 -6.69
C LEU A 51 -11.42 -0.98 -7.05
N VAL A 52 -11.77 0.31 -7.10
CA VAL A 52 -13.10 0.77 -7.48
C VAL A 52 -13.43 0.34 -8.91
N LEU A 53 -12.50 0.51 -9.84
CA LEU A 53 -12.68 0.06 -11.22
C LEU A 53 -12.93 -1.46 -11.28
N GLN A 54 -12.16 -2.24 -10.53
CA GLN A 54 -12.32 -3.69 -10.46
C GLN A 54 -13.64 -4.12 -9.84
N PHE A 55 -14.08 -3.42 -8.78
CA PHE A 55 -15.35 -3.67 -8.13
C PHE A 55 -16.52 -3.36 -9.07
N VAL A 56 -16.52 -2.20 -9.73
CA VAL A 56 -17.54 -1.81 -10.70
C VAL A 56 -17.59 -2.79 -11.87
N LEU A 57 -16.43 -3.11 -12.46
CA LEU A 57 -16.37 -4.10 -13.54
C LEU A 57 -16.90 -5.45 -13.08
N GLY A 58 -16.49 -5.92 -11.89
CA GLY A 58 -16.96 -7.19 -11.31
C GLY A 58 -18.48 -7.23 -11.09
N MET A 59 -19.09 -6.13 -10.63
CA MET A 59 -20.54 -6.01 -10.43
C MET A 59 -21.32 -6.01 -11.75
N LEU A 60 -20.73 -5.49 -12.83
CA LEU A 60 -21.32 -5.52 -14.16
C LEU A 60 -21.27 -6.92 -14.82
N LEU A 61 -20.48 -7.85 -14.27
CA LEU A 61 -20.44 -9.23 -14.76
C LEU A 61 -21.60 -10.05 -14.18
N THR A 62 -22.64 -10.21 -15.00
CA THR A 62 -23.82 -11.00 -14.67
C THR A 62 -23.59 -12.51 -14.77
N SER A 63 -22.52 -12.96 -15.45
CA SER A 63 -22.17 -14.38 -15.58
C SER A 63 -20.65 -14.61 -15.51
N PRO A 64 -20.18 -15.62 -14.75
CA PRO A 64 -18.78 -16.04 -14.76
C PRO A 64 -18.29 -16.47 -16.16
N ALA A 65 -19.19 -16.96 -17.01
CA ALA A 65 -18.87 -17.46 -18.35
C ALA A 65 -18.49 -16.34 -19.33
N SER A 66 -18.89 -15.10 -19.06
CA SER A 66 -18.66 -13.94 -19.92
C SER A 66 -17.58 -13.00 -19.38
N MET A 67 -16.63 -13.50 -18.57
CA MET A 67 -15.58 -12.66 -17.98
C MET A 67 -14.74 -11.99 -19.09
N PRO A 68 -14.83 -10.65 -19.26
CA PRO A 68 -14.09 -9.97 -20.29
C PRO A 68 -12.59 -9.97 -19.92
N PRO A 69 -11.69 -10.09 -20.91
CA PRO A 69 -10.25 -10.13 -20.68
C PRO A 69 -9.75 -8.97 -19.81
N VAL A 70 -10.38 -7.80 -19.91
CA VAL A 70 -10.03 -6.60 -19.15
C VAL A 70 -10.08 -6.81 -17.63
N HIS A 71 -11.12 -7.46 -17.09
CA HIS A 71 -11.26 -7.68 -15.64
C HIS A 71 -10.19 -8.65 -15.12
N ARG A 72 -9.86 -9.67 -15.93
CA ARG A 72 -8.77 -10.61 -15.65
C ARG A 72 -7.41 -9.91 -15.60
N TRP A 73 -7.08 -9.12 -16.63
CA TRP A 73 -5.79 -8.41 -16.68
C TRP A 73 -5.66 -7.36 -15.58
N LEU A 74 -6.74 -6.63 -15.29
CA LEU A 74 -6.79 -5.71 -14.15
C LEU A 74 -6.61 -6.43 -12.81
N GLY A 75 -7.03 -7.70 -12.70
CA GLY A 75 -6.82 -8.51 -11.49
C GLY A 75 -5.34 -8.79 -11.24
N HIS A 76 -4.60 -9.10 -12.31
CA HIS A 76 -3.15 -9.28 -12.23
C HIS A 76 -2.46 -7.95 -11.92
N LEU A 77 -2.86 -6.86 -12.59
CA LEU A 77 -2.33 -5.54 -12.34
C LEU A 77 -2.55 -5.11 -10.88
N TRP A 78 -3.73 -5.38 -10.32
CA TRP A 78 -4.04 -5.13 -8.91
C TRP A 78 -3.06 -5.85 -7.98
N VAL A 79 -2.87 -7.17 -8.16
CA VAL A 79 -1.95 -7.94 -7.31
C VAL A 79 -0.52 -7.40 -7.41
N ILE A 80 -0.03 -7.14 -8.63
CA ILE A 80 1.31 -6.59 -8.86
C ILE A 80 1.45 -5.21 -8.20
N ALA A 81 0.46 -4.35 -8.38
CA ALA A 81 0.46 -3.01 -7.81
C ALA A 81 0.45 -3.05 -6.28
N VAL A 82 -0.39 -3.90 -5.67
CA VAL A 82 -0.42 -4.07 -4.21
C VAL A 82 0.94 -4.56 -3.70
N TRP A 83 1.58 -5.53 -4.36
CA TRP A 83 2.91 -6.02 -3.96
C TRP A 83 3.96 -4.90 -3.96
N CYS A 84 4.03 -4.13 -5.04
CA CYS A 84 5.00 -3.04 -5.19
C CYS A 84 4.74 -1.90 -4.19
N VAL A 85 3.48 -1.46 -4.10
CA VAL A 85 3.08 -0.33 -3.24
C VAL A 85 3.20 -0.70 -1.77
N MET A 86 2.77 -1.91 -1.37
CA MET A 86 2.87 -2.38 0.02
C MET A 86 4.32 -2.35 0.50
N SER A 87 5.25 -2.86 -0.32
CA SER A 87 6.66 -2.94 0.04
C SER A 87 7.26 -1.55 0.26
N GLY A 88 6.98 -0.60 -0.64
CA GLY A 88 7.40 0.80 -0.48
C GLY A 88 6.74 1.50 0.71
N CYS A 89 5.43 1.35 0.87
CA CYS A 89 4.67 1.95 1.98
C CYS A 89 5.13 1.42 3.35
N LEU A 90 5.46 0.14 3.44
CA LEU A 90 6.03 -0.47 4.65
C LEU A 90 7.38 0.16 4.98
N GLY A 91 8.24 0.37 3.98
CA GLY A 91 9.51 1.08 4.14
C GLY A 91 9.32 2.49 4.69
N VAL A 92 8.41 3.27 4.10
CA VAL A 92 8.09 4.64 4.53
C VAL A 92 7.54 4.65 5.96
N ALA A 93 6.59 3.77 6.30
CA ALA A 93 6.01 3.68 7.63
C ALA A 93 7.04 3.34 8.72
N LEU A 94 8.09 2.58 8.38
CA LEU A 94 9.15 2.20 9.32
C LEU A 94 10.28 3.24 9.43
N SER A 95 10.28 4.27 8.57
CA SER A 95 11.33 5.28 8.52
C SER A 95 11.29 6.24 9.73
N PRO A 96 12.43 6.81 10.16
CA PRO A 96 12.54 7.58 11.41
C PRO A 96 11.55 8.75 11.60
N PRO A 97 11.25 9.57 10.57
CA PRO A 97 10.34 10.71 10.72
C PRO A 97 8.93 10.29 11.16
N PHE A 98 8.46 9.12 10.74
CA PHE A 98 7.11 8.62 11.05
C PHE A 98 7.04 7.86 12.40
N ARG A 99 8.05 7.96 13.28
CA ARG A 99 8.18 7.10 14.48
C ARG A 99 7.50 7.59 15.76
N ARG A 100 6.88 8.77 15.80
CA ARG A 100 6.40 9.35 17.07
C ARG A 100 5.33 8.50 17.78
N HIS A 101 4.48 7.80 17.02
CA HIS A 101 3.42 6.94 17.58
C HIS A 101 3.62 5.48 17.18
N GLY A 102 4.36 4.72 18.01
CA GLY A 102 4.69 3.32 17.76
C GLY A 102 3.48 2.42 17.44
N VAL A 103 2.32 2.69 18.06
CA VAL A 103 1.07 1.95 17.80
C VAL A 103 0.54 2.20 16.38
N ILE A 104 0.45 3.47 15.96
CA ILE A 104 -0.04 3.84 14.61
C ILE A 104 0.86 3.21 13.54
N ARG A 105 2.18 3.18 13.76
CA ARG A 105 3.14 2.50 12.88
C ARG A 105 2.85 1.01 12.75
N MET A 106 2.65 0.30 13.87
CA MET A 106 2.34 -1.13 13.83
C MET A 106 1.01 -1.37 13.11
N LEU A 107 0.01 -0.51 13.33
CA LEU A 107 -1.27 -0.58 12.62
C LEU A 107 -1.10 -0.33 11.12
N GLN A 108 -0.28 0.63 10.70
CA GLN A 108 0.04 0.91 9.30
C GLN A 108 0.70 -0.29 8.62
N ALA A 109 1.73 -0.88 9.26
CA ALA A 109 2.40 -2.08 8.76
C ALA A 109 1.45 -3.28 8.68
N ALA A 110 0.66 -3.51 9.74
CA ALA A 110 -0.32 -4.60 9.78
C ALA A 110 -1.40 -4.42 8.70
N THR A 111 -1.86 -3.20 8.47
CA THR A 111 -2.83 -2.87 7.41
C THR A 111 -2.29 -3.23 6.04
N MET A 112 -1.02 -2.93 5.77
CA MET A 112 -0.37 -3.26 4.50
C MET A 112 -0.24 -4.77 4.30
N LEU A 113 0.17 -5.51 5.33
CA LEU A 113 0.24 -6.98 5.28
C LEU A 113 -1.15 -7.62 5.12
N LEU A 114 -2.16 -7.07 5.79
CA LEU A 114 -3.54 -7.57 5.68
C LEU A 114 -4.14 -7.26 4.30
N LEU A 115 -3.86 -6.09 3.73
CA LEU A 115 -4.25 -5.74 2.37
C LEU A 115 -3.66 -6.72 1.35
N GLN A 116 -2.40 -7.10 1.53
CA GLN A 116 -1.71 -8.08 0.71
C GLN A 116 -2.34 -9.48 0.82
N LEU A 117 -2.63 -9.93 2.04
CA LEU A 117 -3.32 -11.20 2.30
C LEU A 117 -4.69 -11.22 1.63
N LEU A 118 -5.53 -10.20 1.88
CA LEU A 118 -6.88 -10.12 1.33
C LEU A 118 -6.88 -9.99 -0.19
N SER A 119 -5.92 -9.28 -0.77
CA SER A 119 -5.76 -9.19 -2.23
C SER A 119 -5.42 -10.56 -2.84
N SER A 120 -4.58 -11.34 -2.17
CA SER A 120 -4.24 -12.70 -2.60
C SER A 120 -5.45 -13.63 -2.49
N LEU A 121 -6.18 -13.56 -1.37
CA LEU A 121 -7.42 -14.32 -1.18
C LEU A 121 -8.51 -13.94 -2.18
N ALA A 122 -8.64 -12.65 -2.52
CA ALA A 122 -9.56 -12.17 -3.54
C ALA A 122 -9.20 -12.71 -4.93
N ALA A 123 -7.92 -12.72 -5.30
CA ALA A 123 -7.48 -13.31 -6.55
C ALA A 123 -7.80 -14.82 -6.58
N MET A 124 -7.46 -15.55 -5.51
CA MET A 124 -7.73 -17.00 -5.41
C MET A 124 -9.23 -17.31 -5.48
N SER A 125 -10.06 -16.61 -4.70
CA SER A 125 -11.51 -16.84 -4.69
C SER A 125 -12.16 -16.48 -6.03
N GLY A 126 -11.63 -15.48 -6.75
CA GLY A 126 -12.09 -15.15 -8.10
C GLY A 126 -11.84 -16.26 -9.11
N TYR A 127 -10.72 -16.96 -9.01
CA TYR A 127 -10.44 -18.14 -9.85
C TYR A 127 -11.27 -19.35 -9.43
N LEU A 128 -11.45 -19.59 -8.12
CA LEU A 128 -12.20 -20.74 -7.61
C LEU A 128 -13.71 -20.62 -7.82
N GLY A 129 -14.27 -19.40 -7.75
CA GLY A 129 -15.71 -19.14 -7.94
C GLY A 129 -16.22 -19.38 -9.36
N GLN A 130 -15.33 -19.59 -10.35
CA GLN A 130 -15.73 -19.88 -11.72
C GLN A 130 -16.06 -21.35 -11.98
N GLY A 131 -15.79 -22.27 -11.02
CA GLY A 131 -16.08 -23.70 -11.17
C GLY A 131 -15.24 -24.45 -12.23
N ASN A 132 -14.49 -23.74 -13.07
CA ASN A 132 -13.67 -24.30 -14.16
C ASN A 132 -12.27 -24.72 -13.73
N GLY A 133 -11.96 -24.67 -12.43
CA GLY A 133 -10.66 -25.07 -11.89
C GLY A 133 -10.53 -26.59 -11.75
N VAL A 134 -9.28 -27.05 -11.59
CA VAL A 134 -8.91 -28.46 -11.35
C VAL A 134 -9.81 -29.13 -10.30
N LEU A 135 -10.15 -28.40 -9.23
CA LEU A 135 -10.97 -28.91 -8.13
C LEU A 135 -12.47 -29.03 -8.46
N GLY A 136 -12.97 -28.23 -9.41
CA GLY A 136 -14.33 -28.36 -9.96
C GLY A 136 -14.43 -29.56 -10.91
N THR A 137 -13.38 -29.82 -11.68
CA THR A 137 -13.31 -30.98 -12.60
C THR A 137 -13.36 -32.32 -11.87
N TYR A 138 -12.82 -32.42 -10.65
CA TYR A 138 -12.86 -33.63 -9.84
C TYR A 138 -14.13 -33.77 -8.97
N GLY A 139 -15.13 -32.89 -9.14
CA GLY A 139 -16.38 -32.96 -8.37
C GLY A 139 -16.22 -32.71 -6.87
N VAL A 140 -15.08 -32.14 -6.44
CA VAL A 140 -14.78 -31.84 -5.04
C VAL A 140 -15.50 -30.57 -4.58
N PHE A 141 -15.84 -29.67 -5.51
CA PHE A 141 -16.57 -28.44 -5.23
C PHE A 141 -18.04 -28.53 -5.64
N ASP A 142 -18.93 -28.44 -4.65
CA ASP A 142 -20.37 -28.30 -4.86
C ASP A 142 -20.75 -26.85 -5.22
N GLN A 143 -21.97 -26.68 -5.73
CA GLN A 143 -22.54 -25.37 -6.09
C GLN A 143 -22.51 -24.39 -4.89
N ALA A 144 -22.75 -24.90 -3.68
CA ALA A 144 -22.76 -24.09 -2.47
C ALA A 144 -21.39 -23.47 -2.19
N SER A 145 -20.32 -24.24 -2.38
CA SER A 145 -18.95 -23.75 -2.20
C SER A 145 -18.55 -22.74 -3.28
N SER A 146 -18.98 -22.93 -4.53
CA SER A 146 -18.79 -21.95 -5.60
C SER A 146 -19.44 -20.60 -5.25
N ASN A 147 -20.70 -20.63 -4.78
CA ASN A 147 -21.42 -19.43 -4.35
C ASN A 147 -20.72 -18.70 -3.19
N ARG A 148 -20.14 -19.43 -2.24
CA ARG A 148 -19.36 -18.83 -1.14
C ARG A 148 -18.15 -18.07 -1.68
N PHE A 149 -17.40 -18.65 -2.62
CA PHE A 149 -16.27 -17.96 -3.23
C PHE A 149 -16.67 -16.72 -4.02
N LEU A 150 -17.80 -16.77 -4.73
CA LEU A 150 -18.34 -15.60 -5.42
C LEU A 150 -18.64 -14.46 -4.44
N VAL A 151 -19.32 -14.74 -3.33
CA VAL A 151 -19.61 -13.71 -2.30
C VAL A 151 -18.33 -13.15 -1.70
N LEU A 152 -17.36 -14.02 -1.37
CA LEU A 152 -16.06 -13.61 -0.85
C LEU A 152 -15.31 -12.72 -1.85
N HIS A 153 -15.29 -13.10 -3.12
CA HIS A 153 -14.59 -12.40 -4.20
C HIS A 153 -15.25 -11.07 -4.58
N GLN A 154 -16.56 -11.05 -4.76
CA GLN A 154 -17.29 -9.91 -5.30
C GLN A 154 -17.56 -8.84 -4.24
N ILE A 155 -17.81 -9.25 -2.99
CA ILE A 155 -18.27 -8.35 -1.94
C ILE A 155 -17.24 -8.26 -0.82
N LEU A 156 -17.02 -9.35 -0.09
CA LEU A 156 -16.32 -9.28 1.20
C LEU A 156 -14.88 -8.75 1.06
N PHE A 157 -14.05 -9.41 0.23
CA PHE A 157 -12.64 -9.04 0.13
C PHE A 157 -12.42 -7.65 -0.49
N PRO A 158 -13.10 -7.26 -1.59
CA PRO A 158 -12.96 -5.91 -2.12
C PRO A 158 -13.37 -4.82 -1.12
N THR A 159 -14.46 -5.01 -0.37
CA THR A 159 -14.89 -4.06 0.66
C THR A 159 -13.85 -3.93 1.76
N LEU A 160 -13.33 -5.05 2.28
CA LEU A 160 -12.29 -5.02 3.31
C LEU A 160 -11.00 -4.36 2.80
N CYS A 161 -10.57 -4.66 1.57
CA CYS A 161 -9.43 -3.98 0.93
C CYS A 161 -9.64 -2.45 0.85
N GLY A 162 -10.85 -2.01 0.50
CA GLY A 162 -11.20 -0.59 0.45
C GLY A 162 -11.11 0.08 1.82
N LEU A 163 -11.65 -0.57 2.86
CA LEU A 163 -11.56 -0.08 4.23
C LEU A 163 -10.10 0.04 4.71
N LEU A 164 -9.24 -0.94 4.39
CA LEU A 164 -7.82 -0.89 4.74
C LEU A 164 -7.08 0.25 4.03
N LEU A 165 -7.35 0.48 2.73
CA LEU A 165 -6.76 1.60 2.00
C LEU A 165 -7.20 2.95 2.58
N LEU A 166 -8.48 3.09 2.93
CA LEU A 166 -9.01 4.30 3.55
C LEU A 166 -8.42 4.53 4.95
N PHE A 167 -8.33 3.48 5.76
CA PHE A 167 -7.68 3.52 7.07
C PHE A 167 -6.21 3.93 6.94
N PHE A 168 -5.47 3.32 6.01
CA PHE A 168 -4.07 3.67 5.80
C PHE A 168 -3.92 5.14 5.40
N ARG A 169 -4.72 5.60 4.43
CA ARG A 169 -4.76 7.01 4.01
C ARG A 169 -5.05 7.96 5.17
N TRP A 170 -6.04 7.63 6.00
CA TRP A 170 -6.38 8.38 7.20
C TRP A 170 -5.21 8.43 8.19
N SER A 171 -4.57 7.28 8.44
CA SER A 171 -3.47 7.17 9.40
C SER A 171 -2.23 7.97 8.96
N LEU A 172 -1.97 8.06 7.65
CA LEU A 172 -0.88 8.87 7.10
C LEU A 172 -1.05 10.35 7.42
N ARG A 173 -2.28 10.88 7.28
CA ARG A 173 -2.58 12.29 7.61
C ARG A 173 -2.29 12.60 9.08
N HIS A 174 -2.73 11.72 9.98
CA HIS A 174 -2.52 11.88 11.43
C HIS A 174 -1.05 11.77 11.82
N SER A 175 -0.26 11.00 11.06
CA SER A 175 1.20 10.91 11.26
C SER A 175 1.95 12.13 10.74
N SER A 176 1.37 12.89 9.79
CA SER A 176 1.97 14.11 9.22
C SER A 176 1.64 15.36 10.04
N GLU A 177 0.42 15.49 10.56
CA GLU A 177 -0.03 16.67 11.33
C GLU A 177 0.61 16.74 12.73
N SER A 178 1.17 15.64 13.22
CA SER A 178 1.82 15.55 14.53
C SER A 178 3.33 15.83 14.52
N ASP A 179 3.89 16.21 13.36
CA ASP A 179 5.30 16.57 13.21
C ASP A 179 5.47 18.10 13.04
N PRO A 180 5.88 18.84 14.10
CA PRO A 180 6.12 20.28 14.05
C PRO A 180 7.22 20.67 13.06
N VAL A 181 8.08 19.72 12.66
CA VAL A 181 9.10 19.93 11.63
C VAL A 181 8.46 20.04 10.23
N LEU A 182 7.31 19.40 10.00
CA LEU A 182 6.57 19.44 8.73
C LEU A 182 5.51 20.55 8.69
N THR A 183 5.03 20.99 9.86
CA THR A 183 4.10 22.14 9.97
C THR A 183 4.83 23.47 10.14
N ASN A 184 6.17 23.48 10.18
CA ASN A 184 6.94 24.70 9.94
C ASN A 184 6.80 25.07 8.46
N GLU A 185 5.61 25.51 8.09
CA GLU A 185 5.49 26.63 7.18
C GLU A 185 6.58 27.63 7.58
N PHE A 186 7.47 27.90 6.64
CA PHE A 186 8.46 28.94 6.75
C PHE A 186 7.72 30.21 7.16
N HIS A 187 7.72 30.58 8.44
CA HIS A 187 7.16 31.84 8.89
C HIS A 187 8.20 32.90 8.49
N PRO A 188 7.95 33.75 7.49
CA PRO A 188 8.88 34.83 7.15
C PRO A 188 9.09 35.82 8.32
N ALA A 189 8.30 35.71 9.40
CA ALA A 189 8.48 36.43 10.66
C ALA A 189 9.70 35.96 11.47
N ASP A 190 10.18 34.72 11.29
CA ASP A 190 11.37 34.22 12.00
C ASP A 190 12.69 34.67 11.35
N LEU A 191 12.59 35.40 10.23
CA LEU A 191 13.69 36.16 9.61
C LEU A 191 13.73 37.61 10.09
N GLU A 192 12.99 37.99 11.14
CA GLU A 192 13.28 39.24 11.84
C GLU A 192 14.68 39.15 12.43
N PHE A 193 15.59 39.80 11.72
CA PHE A 193 16.94 40.18 12.08
C PHE A 193 16.98 40.46 13.59
N GLN A 194 17.50 39.52 14.38
CA GLN A 194 17.80 39.84 15.78
C GLN A 194 18.89 40.93 15.73
N PRO A 195 18.62 42.16 16.22
CA PRO A 195 19.65 43.16 16.30
C PRO A 195 20.78 42.60 17.15
N PHE A 196 22.00 42.79 16.68
CA PHE A 196 23.22 42.35 17.34
C PHE A 196 23.20 42.86 18.78
N ASP A 197 22.97 41.96 19.74
CA ASP A 197 22.95 42.31 21.16
C ASP A 197 24.41 42.39 21.65
N GLU A 198 24.93 43.62 21.74
CA GLU A 198 26.27 43.92 22.26
C GLU A 198 26.46 43.48 23.73
N SER A 199 25.41 43.01 24.41
CA SER A 199 25.51 42.51 25.78
C SER A 199 25.88 41.03 25.91
N ASN A 200 26.01 40.29 24.80
CA ASN A 200 26.35 38.86 24.83
C ASN A 200 27.86 38.63 25.06
N PRO A 201 28.30 38.11 26.22
CA PRO A 201 29.72 38.02 26.59
C PRO A 201 30.46 36.84 25.97
N TYR A 202 29.89 36.16 24.97
CA TYR A 202 30.54 35.04 24.29
C TYR A 202 31.58 35.53 23.28
N HIS A 203 32.75 35.90 23.79
CA HIS A 203 33.95 35.97 22.97
C HIS A 203 34.45 34.53 22.70
N PRO A 204 34.64 34.12 21.42
CA PRO A 204 35.38 32.90 21.13
C PRO A 204 36.82 33.05 21.65
N PRO A 205 37.45 31.95 22.13
CA PRO A 205 38.80 32.00 22.64
C PRO A 205 39.78 32.45 21.55
N SER A 206 40.61 33.44 21.88
CA SER A 206 41.72 33.89 21.05
C SER A 206 42.70 32.74 20.85
N THR A 207 43.00 32.44 19.59
CA THR A 207 44.06 31.51 19.20
C THR A 207 45.37 32.27 19.18
N GLU A 208 46.11 32.17 20.28
CA GLU A 208 47.58 32.28 20.27
C GLU A 208 48.19 30.86 20.34
#